data_AF-A0A1I2MHW4-F1
#
_entry.id   AF-A0A1I2MHW4-F1
#
_cell.length_a   1.000
_cell.length_b   1.000
_cell.length_c   1.000
_cell.angle_alpha   90.00
_cell.angle_beta   90.00
_cell.angle_gamma   90.00
#
_symmetry.space_group_name_H-M   'P 1'
#
loop_
_entity.id
_entity.type
_entity.pdbx_description
1 polymer ?
#
loop_
_entity_poly.entity_id
_entity_poly.type
_entity_poly.pdbx_seq_one_letter_code
_entity_poly.pdbx_strand_id
1 'polypeptide(L)' 'MKNKKQKIEEIAERNYEQADYEKTDEASQGLSVTHEQVSDTMTEGSIDGNIDQLDQDGNLISHEGKPLSRDCFPKYKK' A
#
# COMPACT_ATOMS: atom_id res chain seq x y z
N MET A 1 -13.99 32.33 9.93
CA MET A 1 -14.06 30.86 9.98
C MET A 1 -14.75 30.36 8.73
N LYS A 2 -14.15 29.39 8.00
CA LYS A 2 -14.77 28.79 6.81
C LYS A 2 -16.03 28.01 7.20
N ASN A 3 -17.06 28.11 6.38
CA ASN A 3 -18.35 27.48 6.58
C ASN A 3 -18.23 25.98 6.29
N LYS A 4 -19.09 25.13 6.87
CA LYS A 4 -19.01 23.67 6.69
C LYS A 4 -19.05 23.26 5.20
N LYS A 5 -19.85 23.94 4.38
CA LYS A 5 -19.95 23.73 2.93
C LYS A 5 -18.62 23.99 2.20
N GLN A 6 -17.95 25.10 2.52
CA GLN A 6 -16.67 25.48 1.89
C GLN A 6 -15.55 24.50 2.23
N LYS A 7 -15.53 23.96 3.46
CA LYS A 7 -14.56 22.92 3.83
C LYS A 7 -14.78 21.62 3.06
N ILE A 8 -16.04 21.26 2.80
CA ILE A 8 -16.37 20.04 2.04
C ILE A 8 -15.96 20.21 0.57
N GLU A 9 -16.26 21.36 -0.04
CA GLU A 9 -15.84 21.68 -1.41
C GLU A 9 -14.31 21.64 -1.56
N GLU A 10 -13.57 22.22 -0.61
CA GLU A 10 -12.10 22.21 -0.60
C GLU A 10 -11.50 20.80 -0.48
N ILE A 11 -12.12 19.89 0.27
CA ILE A 11 -11.67 18.50 0.40
C ILE A 11 -12.00 17.70 -0.87
N ALA A 12 -13.17 17.92 -1.48
CA ALA A 12 -13.64 17.16 -2.64
C ALA A 12 -12.80 17.41 -3.91
N GLU A 13 -12.26 18.62 -4.05
CA GLU A 13 -11.44 19.01 -5.21
C GLU A 13 -9.93 18.77 -5.00
N ARG A 14 -9.55 18.27 -3.81
CA ARG A 14 -8.15 18.13 -3.43
C ARG A 14 -7.50 16.94 -4.13
N ASN A 15 -6.33 17.18 -4.69
CA ASN A 15 -5.43 16.14 -5.20
C ASN A 15 -4.23 15.98 -4.27
N TYR A 16 -3.56 14.85 -4.37
CA TYR A 16 -2.32 14.60 -3.65
C TYR A 16 -1.25 15.64 -4.02
N GLU A 17 -0.60 16.18 -3.00
CA GLU A 17 0.60 17.00 -3.11
C GLU A 17 1.72 16.42 -2.22
N GLN A 18 2.98 16.58 -2.61
CA GLN A 18 4.11 16.09 -1.82
C GLN A 18 4.11 16.60 -0.36
N ALA A 19 3.66 17.84 -0.14
CA ALA A 19 3.56 18.43 1.19
C ALA A 19 2.50 17.74 2.09
N ASP A 20 1.59 16.93 1.54
CA ASP A 20 0.57 16.21 2.32
C ASP A 20 1.16 15.18 3.28
N TYR A 21 2.42 14.74 3.07
CA TYR A 21 3.15 13.92 4.05
C TYR A 21 3.44 14.66 5.38
N GLU A 22 3.54 15.98 5.36
CA GLU A 22 3.87 16.80 6.54
C GLU A 22 2.64 17.42 7.21
N LYS A 23 1.49 17.38 6.54
CA LYS A 23 0.24 17.97 7.03
C LYS A 23 -0.47 17.02 8.01
N THR A 24 -1.15 17.60 9.00
CA THR A 24 -1.79 16.86 10.10
C THR A 24 -3.29 16.68 9.94
N ASP A 25 -3.90 17.25 8.89
CA ASP A 25 -5.33 17.06 8.62
C ASP A 25 -5.61 15.71 7.97
N GLU A 26 -6.77 15.14 8.29
CA GLU A 26 -7.19 13.80 7.90
C GLU A 26 -7.18 13.58 6.37
N ALA A 27 -7.59 14.58 5.59
CA ALA A 27 -7.59 14.48 4.14
C ALA A 27 -6.17 14.36 3.58
N SER A 28 -5.22 15.16 4.07
CA SER A 28 -3.80 15.05 3.71
C SER A 28 -3.22 13.68 4.06
N GLN A 29 -3.50 13.19 5.28
CA GLN A 29 -3.01 11.89 5.74
C GLN A 29 -3.57 10.74 4.88
N GLY A 30 -4.85 10.79 4.53
CA GLY A 30 -5.45 9.79 3.64
C GLY A 30 -4.84 9.81 2.23
N LEU A 31 -4.61 11.00 1.67
CA LEU A 31 -3.98 11.17 0.36
C LEU A 31 -2.53 10.67 0.36
N SER A 32 -1.75 10.97 1.39
CA SER A 32 -0.35 10.54 1.47
C SER A 32 -0.20 9.02 1.66
N VAL A 33 -1.04 8.41 2.51
CA VAL A 33 -1.05 6.96 2.72
C VAL A 33 -1.47 6.21 1.45
N THR A 34 -2.47 6.70 0.72
CA THR A 34 -2.90 6.04 -0.53
C THR A 34 -1.87 6.20 -1.65
N HIS A 35 -1.20 7.35 -1.71
CA HIS A 35 -0.08 7.56 -2.63
C HIS A 35 1.09 6.58 -2.34
N GLU A 36 1.44 6.40 -1.06
CA GLU A 36 2.45 5.44 -0.62
C GLU A 36 2.06 4.00 -1.02
N GLN A 37 0.85 3.56 -0.70
CA GLN A 37 0.37 2.22 -1.07
C GLN A 37 0.45 1.96 -2.59
N VAL A 38 0.12 2.96 -3.42
CA VAL A 38 0.22 2.85 -4.88
C VAL A 38 1.68 2.75 -5.30
N SER A 39 2.55 3.60 -4.77
CA SER A 39 3.99 3.60 -5.06
C SER A 39 4.67 2.28 -4.66
N ASP A 40 4.35 1.77 -3.47
CA ASP A 40 4.85 0.50 -2.94
C ASP A 40 4.40 -0.65 -3.85
N THR A 41 3.12 -0.67 -4.23
CA THR A 41 2.59 -1.69 -5.15
C THR A 41 3.26 -1.63 -6.52
N MET A 42 3.57 -0.42 -7.03
CA MET A 42 4.27 -0.27 -8.31
C MET A 42 5.74 -0.71 -8.24
N THR A 43 6.41 -0.48 -7.11
CA THR A 43 7.85 -0.73 -6.94
C THR A 43 8.13 -2.17 -6.51
N GLU A 44 7.43 -2.64 -5.49
CA GLU A 44 7.62 -3.97 -4.88
C GLU A 44 6.71 -5.03 -5.53
N GLY A 45 5.69 -4.59 -6.26
CA GLY A 45 4.64 -5.47 -6.76
C GLY A 45 3.62 -5.83 -5.69
N SER A 46 2.60 -6.60 -6.06
CA SER A 46 1.67 -7.20 -5.11
C SER A 46 2.28 -8.43 -4.45
N ILE A 47 1.87 -8.76 -3.21
CA ILE A 47 2.24 -10.01 -2.51
C ILE A 47 1.75 -11.31 -3.20
N ASP A 48 1.12 -11.20 -4.37
CA ASP A 48 0.69 -12.32 -5.20
C ASP A 48 1.84 -12.88 -6.08
N GLY A 49 3.09 -12.51 -5.80
CA GLY A 49 4.27 -13.03 -6.47
C GLY A 49 4.53 -14.52 -6.16
N ASN A 50 5.01 -15.25 -7.17
CA ASN A 50 5.58 -16.58 -7.01
C ASN A 50 7.09 -16.45 -6.75
N ILE A 51 7.57 -17.08 -5.66
CA ILE A 51 8.99 -17.09 -5.31
C ILE A 51 9.59 -18.47 -5.59
N ASP A 52 10.73 -18.50 -6.27
CA ASP A 52 11.48 -19.73 -6.50
C ASP A 52 12.03 -20.31 -5.20
N GLN A 53 11.91 -21.63 -5.05
CA GLN A 53 12.46 -22.33 -3.88
C GLN A 53 13.88 -22.79 -4.18
N LEU A 54 14.76 -22.56 -3.22
CA LEU A 54 16.12 -23.08 -3.21
C LEU A 54 16.21 -24.33 -2.32
N ASP A 55 17.10 -25.24 -2.67
CA ASP A 55 17.47 -26.36 -1.82
C ASP A 55 18.43 -25.91 -0.69
N GLN A 56 18.90 -26.87 0.11
CA GLN A 56 19.78 -26.59 1.25
C GLN A 56 21.17 -26.09 0.82
N ASP A 57 21.58 -26.36 -0.41
CA ASP A 57 22.85 -25.96 -0.99
C ASP A 57 22.74 -24.66 -1.81
N GLY A 58 21.54 -24.07 -1.87
CA GLY A 58 21.26 -22.81 -2.55
C GLY A 58 20.96 -22.95 -4.04
N ASN A 59 20.71 -24.16 -4.55
CA ASN A 59 20.34 -24.38 -5.95
C ASN A 59 18.82 -24.28 -6.15
N LEU A 60 18.39 -23.82 -7.33
CA LEU A 60 16.98 -23.74 -7.70
C LEU A 60 16.34 -25.15 -7.76
N ILE A 61 15.26 -25.34 -7.02
CA ILE A 61 14.46 -26.58 -7.04
C ILE A 61 13.57 -26.63 -8.29
N SER A 62 13.01 -25.49 -8.72
CA SER A 62 12.14 -25.36 -9.89
C SER A 62 12.06 -23.89 -10.34
N HIS A 63 11.72 -23.69 -11.62
CA HIS A 63 11.46 -22.37 -12.23
C HIS A 63 9.98 -21.97 -12.21
N GLU A 64 9.10 -22.81 -11.68
CA GLU A 64 7.66 -22.51 -11.69
C GLU A 64 7.25 -21.55 -10.55
N GLY A 65 8.16 -21.26 -9.61
CA GLY A 65 7.89 -20.49 -8.40
C GLY A 65 6.77 -21.09 -7.54
N LYS A 66 6.65 -20.66 -6.28
CA LYS A 66 5.48 -20.97 -5.45
C LYS A 66 4.88 -19.70 -4.90
N PRO A 67 3.54 -19.60 -4.83
CA PRO A 67 2.90 -18.43 -4.28
C PRO A 67 3.30 -18.25 -2.82
N LEU A 68 3.49 -16.99 -2.42
CA LEU A 68 3.70 -16.64 -1.02
C LEU A 68 2.51 -17.12 -0.16
N SER A 69 2.78 -17.94 0.85
CA SER A 69 1.73 -18.36 1.80
C SER A 69 1.26 -17.16 2.62
N ARG A 70 -0.06 -16.91 2.58
CA ARG A 70 -0.74 -15.89 3.41
C ARG A 70 -1.09 -16.40 4.82
N ASP A 71 -0.68 -17.61 5.18
CA ASP A 71 -1.07 -18.26 6.44
C ASP A 71 -0.43 -17.60 7.68
N CYS A 72 0.65 -16.83 7.48
CA CYS A 72 1.33 -16.09 8.54
C CYS A 72 0.62 -14.78 8.94
N PHE A 73 -0.42 -14.35 8.23
CA PHE A 73 -1.23 -13.21 8.66
C PHE A 73 -2.38 -13.72 9.54
N PRO A 74 -2.44 -13.35 10.83
CA PRO A 74 -3.56 -13.74 11.68
C PRO A 74 -4.83 -13.21 11.02
N LYS A 75 -5.65 -14.11 10.49
CA LYS A 75 -6.98 -13.77 9.98
C LYS A 75 -7.72 -13.20 11.18
N TYR A 76 -7.99 -11.89 11.18
CA TYR A 76 -8.87 -11.28 12.16
C TYR A 76 -10.16 -12.13 12.20
N LYS A 77 -10.37 -12.83 13.33
CA LYS A 77 -11.63 -13.53 13.57
C LYS A 77 -12.70 -12.45 13.66
N LYS A 78 -13.70 -12.53 12.76
CA LYS A 78 -14.94 -11.77 12.87
C LYS A 78 -15.64 -12.08 14.19
#